data_AF-A0A1W1HPX4-F1
#
_entry.id   AF-A0A1W1HPX4-F1
#
_cell.length_a   1.000
_cell.length_b   1.000
_cell.length_c   1.000
_cell.angle_alpha   90.00
_cell.angle_beta   90.00
_cell.angle_gamma   90.00
#
_symmetry.space_group_name_H-M   'P 1'
#
loop_
_entity.id
_entity.type
_entity.pdbx_description
1 polymer ?
#
loop_
_entity_poly.entity_id
_entity_poly.type
_entity_poly.pdbx_seq_one_letter_code
_entity_poly.pdbx_strand_id
1 'polypeptide(L)'
;MANTPTISNTDGAVKLVRDDHRHILALFQLYRATPADSRQSYVEQILQRLSDHFHMEERLTEDVRHHGNEGRILVEQLLVEHEEIKAMIDELQQAENDDDESLDAFFEDMMQTVRAHFIAEERDLFPLLNKG
;
A
#
# COMPACT_ATOMS: atom_id res chain seq x y z
N MET A 1 -6.95 6.73 40.92
CA MET A 1 -5.80 6.45 40.03
C MET A 1 -6.37 5.83 38.78
N ALA A 2 -6.42 6.57 37.67
CA ALA A 2 -6.89 6.07 36.40
C ALA A 2 -5.71 6.15 35.42
N ASN A 3 -5.20 4.99 35.02
CA ASN A 3 -4.25 4.86 33.93
C ASN A 3 -5.03 5.06 32.62
N THR A 4 -4.88 6.24 32.02
CA THR A 4 -5.25 6.43 30.61
C THR A 4 -4.20 5.72 29.76
N PRO A 5 -4.59 4.82 28.84
CA PRO A 5 -3.63 4.22 27.93
C PRO A 5 -3.18 5.31 26.96
N THR A 6 -1.92 5.72 27.07
CA THR A 6 -1.26 6.55 26.07
C THR A 6 -1.16 5.69 24.81
N ILE A 7 -2.05 5.89 23.84
CA ILE A 7 -1.84 5.40 22.48
C ILE A 7 -0.57 6.11 22.02
N SER A 8 0.55 5.37 21.91
CA SER A 8 1.74 5.92 21.26
C SER A 8 1.33 6.32 19.85
N ASN A 9 1.79 7.47 19.37
CA ASN A 9 1.43 7.98 18.04
C ASN A 9 1.69 6.92 16.93
N THR A 10 2.64 6.02 17.20
CA THR A 10 3.03 4.90 16.37
C THR A 10 2.02 3.74 16.34
N ASP A 11 1.38 3.40 17.47
CA ASP A 11 0.30 2.40 17.49
C ASP A 11 -0.90 2.87 16.65
N GLY A 12 -1.16 4.19 16.70
CA GLY A 12 -2.16 4.85 15.86
C GLY A 12 -1.82 4.76 14.37
N ALA A 13 -0.56 5.02 14.02
CA ALA A 13 -0.07 4.93 12.66
C ALA A 13 -0.13 3.49 12.09
N VAL A 14 0.35 2.49 12.82
CA VAL A 14 0.28 1.09 12.40
C VAL A 14 -1.17 0.63 12.22
N LYS A 15 -2.07 1.06 13.11
CA LYS A 15 -3.50 0.77 12.93
C LYS A 15 -4.06 1.43 11.66
N LEU A 16 -3.69 2.68 11.39
CA LEU A 16 -4.14 3.41 10.21
C LEU A 16 -3.70 2.73 8.91
N VAL A 17 -2.41 2.39 8.80
CA VAL A 17 -1.84 1.70 7.64
C VAL A 17 -2.51 0.33 7.43
N ARG A 18 -2.66 -0.46 8.50
CA ARG A 18 -3.33 -1.76 8.43
C ARG A 18 -4.80 -1.65 8.01
N ASP A 19 -5.51 -0.63 8.47
CA ASP A 19 -6.90 -0.39 8.07
C ASP A 19 -6.98 -0.01 6.58
N ASP A 20 -5.98 0.71 6.07
CA ASP A 20 -5.89 1.05 4.65
C ASP A 20 -5.58 -0.18 3.78
N HIS A 21 -4.67 -1.07 4.20
CA HIS A 21 -4.44 -2.37 3.55
C HIS A 21 -5.76 -3.13 3.37
N ARG A 22 -6.55 -3.25 4.44
CA ARG A 22 -7.84 -3.95 4.39
C ARG A 22 -8.80 -3.31 3.40
N HIS A 23 -8.82 -1.98 3.34
CA HIS A 23 -9.70 -1.25 2.44
C HIS A 23 -9.29 -1.45 0.98
N ILE A 24 -8.00 -1.33 0.66
CA ILE A 24 -7.46 -1.56 -0.69
C ILE A 24 -7.70 -3.01 -1.12
N LEU A 25 -7.47 -3.99 -0.24
CA LEU A 25 -7.75 -5.40 -0.52
C LEU A 25 -9.25 -5.68 -0.74
N ALA A 26 -10.14 -4.95 -0.05
CA ALA A 26 -11.57 -5.04 -0.31
C ALA A 26 -11.95 -4.45 -1.67
N LEU A 27 -11.34 -3.33 -2.08
CA LEU A 27 -11.51 -2.78 -3.43
C LEU A 27 -11.04 -3.76 -4.50
N PHE A 28 -9.94 -4.49 -4.28
CA PHE A 28 -9.49 -5.56 -5.20
C PHE A 28 -10.53 -6.68 -5.35
N GLN A 29 -11.27 -7.00 -4.28
CA GLN A 29 -12.35 -7.98 -4.36
C GLN A 29 -13.55 -7.43 -5.14
N LEU A 30 -13.91 -6.17 -4.91
CA LEU A 30 -15.00 -5.49 -5.63
C LEU A 30 -14.69 -5.35 -7.12
N TYR A 31 -13.48 -4.95 -7.49
CA TYR A 31 -13.02 -4.90 -8.88
C TYR A 31 -13.22 -6.27 -9.56
N ARG A 32 -12.72 -7.36 -8.98
CA ARG A 32 -12.85 -8.71 -9.55
C ARG A 32 -14.29 -9.21 -9.64
N ALA A 33 -15.14 -8.81 -8.70
CA ALA A 33 -16.56 -9.16 -8.69
C ALA A 33 -17.42 -8.31 -9.64
N THR A 34 -16.87 -7.22 -10.16
CA THR A 34 -17.57 -6.30 -11.07
C THR A 34 -17.33 -6.71 -12.53
N PRO A 35 -18.31 -6.60 -13.44
CA PRO A 35 -18.09 -6.79 -14.87
C PRO A 35 -17.15 -5.73 -15.45
N ALA A 36 -16.35 -6.09 -16.48
CA ALA A 36 -15.31 -5.23 -17.05
C ALA A 36 -15.80 -3.81 -17.40
N ASP A 37 -16.95 -3.70 -18.05
CA ASP A 37 -17.60 -2.43 -18.45
C ASP A 37 -17.96 -1.48 -17.28
N SER A 38 -17.89 -1.97 -16.05
CA SER A 38 -18.29 -1.27 -14.83
C SER A 38 -17.12 -1.11 -13.83
N ARG A 39 -15.91 -1.56 -14.18
CA ARG A 39 -14.74 -1.56 -13.28
C ARG A 39 -14.00 -0.23 -13.19
N GLN A 40 -14.14 0.66 -14.17
CA GLN A 40 -13.38 1.92 -14.27
C GLN A 40 -13.34 2.69 -12.94
N SER A 41 -14.49 2.85 -12.29
CA SER A 41 -14.57 3.58 -11.01
C SER A 41 -13.79 2.91 -9.87
N TYR A 42 -13.64 1.58 -9.87
CA TYR A 42 -12.83 0.87 -8.89
C TYR A 42 -11.34 1.00 -9.20
N VAL A 43 -10.97 0.96 -10.48
CA VAL A 43 -9.58 1.21 -10.92
C VAL A 43 -9.13 2.57 -10.44
N GLU A 44 -9.87 3.64 -10.76
CA GLU A 44 -9.54 5.01 -10.32
C GLU A 44 -9.43 5.13 -8.80
N GLN A 45 -10.37 4.53 -8.06
CA GLN A 45 -10.34 4.53 -6.59
C GLN A 45 -9.13 3.78 -6.03
N ILE A 46 -8.74 2.66 -6.63
CA ILE A 46 -7.58 1.86 -6.22
C ILE A 46 -6.29 2.64 -6.45
N LEU A 47 -6.10 3.19 -7.66
CA LEU A 47 -4.89 3.92 -8.03
C LEU A 47 -4.67 5.16 -7.17
N GLN A 48 -5.74 5.92 -6.89
CA GLN A 48 -5.69 7.08 -6.02
C GLN A 48 -5.32 6.68 -4.58
N ARG A 49 -5.95 5.63 -4.04
CA ARG A 49 -5.68 5.19 -2.67
C ARG A 49 -4.27 4.64 -2.50
N LEU A 50 -3.74 3.88 -3.46
CA LEU A 50 -2.36 3.41 -3.42
C LEU A 50 -1.37 4.59 -3.43
N SER A 51 -1.63 5.61 -4.24
CA SER A 51 -0.81 6.83 -4.24
C SER A 51 -0.81 7.52 -2.88
N ASP A 52 -1.98 7.67 -2.24
CA ASP A 52 -2.11 8.30 -0.92
C ASP A 52 -1.47 7.45 0.18
N HIS A 53 -1.61 6.13 0.08
CA HIS A 53 -1.04 5.13 0.97
C HIS A 53 0.48 5.21 1.03
N PHE A 54 1.15 5.11 -0.12
CA PHE A 54 2.62 5.18 -0.19
C PHE A 54 3.15 6.53 0.30
N HIS A 55 2.49 7.64 -0.05
CA HIS A 55 2.88 8.96 0.48
C HIS A 55 2.82 9.01 2.01
N MET A 56 1.88 8.31 2.64
CA MET A 56 1.79 8.24 4.09
C MET A 56 2.90 7.38 4.68
N GLU A 57 3.15 6.21 4.11
CA GLU A 57 4.18 5.27 4.58
C GLU A 57 5.60 5.81 4.44
N GLU A 58 5.89 6.49 3.34
CA GLU A 58 7.17 7.18 3.11
C GLU A 58 7.47 8.21 4.20
N ARG A 59 6.44 8.85 4.78
CA ARG A 59 6.60 9.75 5.92
C ARG A 59 6.79 9.00 7.24
N LEU A 60 6.12 7.86 7.42
CA LEU A 60 6.22 7.05 8.63
C LEU A 60 7.55 6.33 8.75
N THR A 61 8.14 5.95 7.61
CA THR A 61 9.38 5.17 7.54
C THR A 61 10.64 5.98 7.84
N GLU A 62 10.56 7.31 7.88
CA GLU A 62 11.73 8.16 8.18
C GLU A 62 12.32 7.84 9.56
N ASP A 63 11.48 7.68 10.58
CA ASP A 63 11.92 7.33 11.94
C ASP A 63 12.51 5.90 12.01
N VAL A 64 12.01 4.99 11.16
CA VAL A 64 12.49 3.59 11.11
C VAL A 64 13.93 3.50 10.62
N ARG A 65 14.40 4.47 9.82
CA ARG A 65 15.81 4.54 9.39
C ARG A 65 16.78 4.65 10.57
N HIS A 66 16.31 5.12 11.73
CA HIS A 66 17.12 5.22 12.94
C HIS A 66 17.26 3.89 13.71
N HIS A 67 16.54 2.83 13.32
CA HIS A 67 16.64 1.49 13.91
C HIS A 67 17.83 0.67 13.38
N GLY A 68 18.99 1.30 13.26
CA GLY A 68 20.24 0.65 12.85
C GLY A 68 20.28 0.23 11.38
N ASN A 69 21.10 -0.77 11.07
CA ASN A 69 21.29 -1.22 9.68
C ASN A 69 20.07 -1.97 9.13
N GLU A 70 19.37 -2.71 9.98
CA GLU A 70 18.15 -3.44 9.63
C GLU A 70 17.05 -2.48 9.18
N GLY A 71 16.76 -1.43 9.97
CA GLY A 71 15.78 -0.41 9.61
C GLY A 71 16.10 0.32 8.30
N ARG A 72 17.37 0.67 8.07
CA ARG A 72 17.79 1.32 6.81
C ARG A 72 17.58 0.43 5.58
N ILE A 73 18.01 -0.84 5.65
CA ILE A 73 17.84 -1.79 4.55
C ILE A 73 16.36 -2.03 4.27
N LEU A 74 15.54 -2.19 5.31
CA LEU A 74 14.10 -2.39 5.14
C LEU A 74 13.45 -1.19 4.45
N VAL A 75 13.72 0.03 4.91
CA VAL A 75 13.14 1.23 4.29
C VAL A 75 13.61 1.40 2.84
N GLU A 76 14.87 1.13 2.53
CA GLU A 76 15.37 1.15 1.15
C GLU A 76 14.63 0.13 0.26
N GLN A 77 14.41 -1.08 0.76
CA GLN A 77 13.65 -2.12 0.04
C GLN A 77 12.20 -1.68 -0.22
N LEU A 78 11.51 -1.16 0.80
CA LEU A 78 10.13 -0.70 0.67
C LEU A 78 9.99 0.45 -0.33
N LEU A 79 10.93 1.39 -0.35
CA LEU A 79 10.91 2.49 -1.33
C LEU A 79 11.09 1.99 -2.77
N VAL A 80 11.93 0.97 -2.99
CA VAL A 80 12.06 0.36 -4.32
C VAL A 80 10.76 -0.32 -4.74
N GLU A 81 10.08 -1.02 -3.83
CA GLU A 81 8.76 -1.60 -4.10
C GLU A 81 7.70 -0.53 -4.36
N HIS A 82 7.72 0.59 -3.63
CA HIS A 82 6.83 1.73 -3.90
C HIS A 82 7.08 2.33 -5.27
N GLU A 83 8.35 2.52 -5.68
CA GLU A 83 8.70 3.01 -7.02
C GLU A 83 8.19 2.08 -8.12
N GLU A 84 8.31 0.77 -7.94
CA GLU A 84 7.77 -0.23 -8.87
C GLU A 84 6.25 -0.10 -9.02
N ILE A 85 5.51 -0.10 -7.90
CA ILE A 85 4.05 -0.02 -7.94
C ILE A 85 3.58 1.34 -8.46
N LYS A 86 4.26 2.44 -8.12
CA LYS A 86 3.97 3.78 -8.66
C LYS A 86 4.16 3.82 -10.17
N ALA A 87 5.18 3.15 -10.71
CA ALA A 87 5.35 3.04 -12.16
C ALA A 87 4.20 2.27 -12.82
N MET A 88 3.72 1.18 -12.20
CA MET A 88 2.54 0.44 -12.68
C MET A 88 1.28 1.32 -12.65
N ILE A 89 1.11 2.13 -11.60
CA ILE A 89 0.00 3.09 -11.49
C ILE A 89 0.04 4.10 -12.64
N ASP A 90 1.21 4.69 -12.91
CA ASP A 90 1.38 5.67 -13.99
C ASP A 90 1.05 5.05 -15.35
N GLU A 91 1.49 3.83 -15.61
CA GLU A 91 1.18 3.09 -16.85
C GLU A 91 -0.33 2.83 -16.99
N LEU A 92 -1.00 2.40 -15.91
CA LEU A 92 -2.45 2.18 -15.88
C LEU A 92 -3.25 3.48 -16.07
N GLN A 93 -2.75 4.61 -15.57
CA GLN A 93 -3.40 5.92 -15.75
C GLN A 93 -3.25 6.48 -17.16
N GLN A 94 -2.15 6.13 -17.85
CA GLN A 94 -1.84 6.60 -19.21
C GLN A 94 -2.42 5.69 -20.30
N ALA A 95 -2.80 4.47 -19.95
CA ALA A 95 -3.43 3.54 -20.88
C ALA A 95 -4.73 4.13 -21.46
N GLU A 96 -4.80 4.21 -22.79
CA GLU A 96 -6.04 4.49 -23.51
C GLU A 96 -6.87 3.18 -23.60
N ASN A 97 -8.20 3.28 -23.49
CA ASN A 97 -9.15 2.15 -23.37
C ASN A 97 -9.25 1.19 -24.58
N ASP A 98 -8.22 1.12 -25.42
CA ASP A 98 -8.26 0.42 -26.71
C ASP A 98 -7.91 -1.09 -26.60
N ASP A 99 -7.38 -1.57 -25.46
CA ASP A 99 -7.09 -3.01 -25.23
C ASP A 99 -7.40 -3.47 -23.79
N ASP A 100 -8.66 -3.84 -23.54
CA ASP A 100 -9.23 -4.16 -22.22
C ASP A 100 -8.59 -5.42 -21.57
N GLU A 101 -8.18 -6.43 -22.35
CA GLU A 101 -7.65 -7.69 -21.81
C GLU A 101 -6.21 -7.57 -21.28
N SER A 102 -5.33 -6.83 -21.97
CA SER A 102 -3.94 -6.64 -21.53
C SER A 102 -3.87 -5.74 -20.31
N LEU A 103 -4.74 -4.73 -20.24
CA LEU A 103 -4.87 -3.86 -19.08
C LEU A 103 -5.41 -4.58 -17.85
N ASP A 104 -6.42 -5.44 -18.01
CA ASP A 104 -6.93 -6.27 -16.90
C ASP A 104 -5.83 -7.21 -16.35
N ALA A 105 -5.03 -7.82 -17.22
CA ALA A 105 -3.91 -8.67 -16.80
C ALA A 105 -2.82 -7.88 -16.05
N PHE A 106 -2.47 -6.69 -16.55
CA PHE A 106 -1.50 -5.80 -15.90
C PHE A 106 -2.01 -5.29 -14.54
N PHE A 107 -3.30 -4.99 -14.45
CA PHE A 107 -3.94 -4.60 -13.19
C PHE A 107 -3.94 -5.75 -12.16
N GLU A 108 -4.17 -7.00 -12.58
CA GLU A 108 -4.04 -8.17 -11.71
C GLU A 108 -2.61 -8.37 -11.19
N ASP A 109 -1.60 -8.13 -12.03
CA ASP A 109 -0.19 -8.17 -11.63
C ASP A 109 0.11 -7.11 -10.56
N MET A 110 -0.33 -5.86 -10.78
CA MET A 110 -0.20 -4.78 -9.79
C MET A 110 -0.87 -5.17 -8.47
N MET A 111 -2.08 -5.75 -8.50
CA MET A 111 -2.77 -6.22 -7.30
C MET A 111 -1.99 -7.34 -6.57
N GLN A 112 -1.24 -8.18 -7.28
CA GLN A 112 -0.40 -9.21 -6.68
C GLN A 112 0.85 -8.59 -6.03
N THR A 113 1.51 -7.65 -6.70
CA THR A 113 2.66 -6.90 -6.17
C THR A 113 2.30 -6.15 -4.89
N VAL A 114 1.18 -5.41 -4.90
CA VAL A 114 0.65 -4.71 -3.71
C VAL A 114 0.35 -5.68 -2.56
N ARG A 115 -0.23 -6.86 -2.83
CA ARG A 115 -0.50 -7.85 -1.77
C ARG A 115 0.79 -8.35 -1.12
N ALA A 116 1.82 -8.61 -1.92
CA ALA A 116 3.11 -9.06 -1.41
C ALA A 116 3.77 -7.97 -0.54
N HIS A 117 3.70 -6.72 -1.01
CA HIS A 117 4.17 -5.55 -0.29
C HIS A 117 3.50 -5.40 1.08
N PHE A 118 2.17 -5.38 1.15
CA PHE A 118 1.43 -5.30 2.42
C PHE A 118 1.83 -6.41 3.41
N ILE A 119 2.01 -7.64 2.92
CA ILE A 119 2.45 -8.76 3.77
C ILE A 119 3.85 -8.52 4.33
N ALA A 120 4.78 -7.99 3.53
CA ALA A 120 6.13 -7.68 3.97
C ALA A 120 6.11 -6.57 5.03
N GLU A 121 5.32 -5.52 4.85
CA GLU A 121 5.19 -4.44 5.82
C GLU A 121 4.59 -4.90 7.15
N GLU A 122 3.51 -5.67 7.11
CA GLU A 122 2.90 -6.19 8.33
C GLU A 122 3.85 -7.11 9.10
N ARG A 123 4.73 -7.82 8.38
CA ARG A 123 5.72 -8.75 8.94
C ARG A 123 6.96 -8.03 9.48
N ASP A 124 7.50 -7.07 8.74
CA ASP A 124 8.85 -6.54 8.96
C ASP A 124 8.83 -5.08 9.42
N LEU A 125 7.99 -4.24 8.82
CA LEU A 125 7.93 -2.80 9.13
C LEU A 125 7.17 -2.54 10.44
N PHE A 126 5.98 -3.12 10.61
CA PHE A 126 5.13 -2.84 11.76
C PHE A 126 5.78 -3.18 13.11
N PRO A 127 6.53 -4.29 13.24
CA PRO A 127 7.27 -4.55 14.48
C PRO A 127 8.36 -3.52 14.78
N LEU A 128 8.96 -2.89 13.77
CA LEU A 128 9.93 -1.83 13.98
C LEU A 128 9.25 -0.52 14.36
N LEU A 129 8.12 -0.18 13.75
CA LEU A 129 7.33 0.98 14.15
C LEU A 129 6.90 0.87 15.63
N ASN A 130 6.38 -0.27 16.06
CA ASN A 130 5.93 -0.46 17.45
C ASN A 130 7.07 -0.52 18.50
N LYS A 131 8.35 -0.52 18.10
CA LYS A 131 9.49 -0.43 19.03
C LYS A 131 9.82 1.01 19.44
N GLY A 132 9.25 2.02 18.76
CA GLY A 132 9.48 3.45 18.98
C GLY A 132 8.56 4.08 20.03
#